data_AF-A0A7V7RJT7-F1
#
_entry.id   AF-A0A7V7RJT7-F1
#
_cell.length_a   1.000
_cell.length_b   1.000
_cell.length_c   1.000
_cell.angle_alpha   90.00
_cell.angle_beta   90.00
_cell.angle_gamma   90.00
#
_symmetry.space_group_name_H-M   'P 1'
#
loop_
_entity.id
_entity.type
_entity.pdbx_description
1 polymer ?
#
loop_
_entity_poly.entity_id
_entity_poly.type
_entity_poly.pdbx_seq_one_letter_code
_entity_poly.pdbx_strand_id
1 'polypeptide(L)'
;MDLFAMFLIWGIPVLLVWSFILSIRHMLREPKGEQFLGRTLTFIGSIISYTIHSLAAWFGIICIIFGITGFTVGGFIIPILFILFGGFLVRNYFPRFNMPE
;
A
#
# COMPACT_ATOMS: atom_id res chain seq x y z
N MET A 1 -14.79 -17.99 -4.86
CA MET A 1 -13.48 -17.88 -5.52
C MET A 1 -13.37 -16.59 -6.35
N ASP A 2 -14.36 -16.27 -7.18
CA ASP A 2 -14.31 -15.08 -8.06
C ASP A 2 -14.21 -13.74 -7.33
N LEU A 3 -14.92 -13.56 -6.22
CA LEU A 3 -14.86 -12.32 -5.42
C LEU A 3 -13.48 -12.08 -4.80
N PHE A 4 -12.80 -13.13 -4.34
CA PHE A 4 -11.47 -13.04 -3.75
C PHE A 4 -10.39 -12.76 -4.80
N ALA A 5 -10.47 -13.45 -5.95
CA ALA A 5 -9.60 -13.20 -7.10
C ALA A 5 -9.81 -11.79 -7.67
N MET A 6 -11.06 -11.33 -7.76
CA MET A 6 -11.40 -9.97 -8.18
C MET A 6 -10.83 -8.94 -7.20
N PHE A 7 -10.95 -9.15 -5.89
CA PHE A 7 -10.34 -8.26 -4.90
C PHE A 7 -8.82 -8.24 -5.04
N LEU A 8 -8.16 -9.40 -5.17
CA LEU A 8 -6.71 -9.53 -5.34
C LEU A 8 -6.18 -8.82 -6.59
N ILE A 9 -6.88 -8.99 -7.72
CA ILE A 9 -6.47 -8.44 -9.02
C ILE A 9 -6.78 -6.95 -9.11
N TRP A 10 -7.92 -6.49 -8.58
CA TRP A 10 -8.34 -5.08 -8.64
C TRP A 10 -7.78 -4.22 -7.50
N GLY A 11 -7.34 -4.80 -6.39
CA GLY A 11 -6.74 -4.04 -5.30
C GLY A 11 -5.43 -3.37 -5.71
N ILE A 12 -4.61 -4.01 -6.54
CA ILE A 12 -3.38 -3.43 -7.09
C ILE A 12 -3.67 -2.16 -7.91
N PRO A 13 -4.54 -2.16 -8.94
CA PRO A 13 -4.86 -0.94 -9.68
C PRO A 13 -5.57 0.14 -8.84
N VAL A 14 -6.45 -0.24 -7.91
CA VAL A 14 -7.07 0.74 -6.98
C VAL A 14 -6.01 1.43 -6.12
N LEU A 15 -5.06 0.67 -5.62
CA LEU A 15 -3.95 1.17 -4.81
C LEU A 15 -2.95 2.00 -5.60
N LEU A 16 -2.73 1.67 -6.88
CA LEU A 16 -1.95 2.49 -7.82
C LEU A 16 -2.64 3.82 -8.12
N VAL A 17 -3.95 3.81 -8.35
CA VAL A 17 -4.76 5.03 -8.53
C VAL A 17 -4.70 5.89 -7.26
N TRP A 18 -4.77 5.27 -6.08
CA TRP A 18 -4.61 5.99 -4.81
C TRP A 18 -3.21 6.59 -4.65
N SER A 19 -2.14 5.86 -4.99
CA SER A 19 -0.77 6.37 -5.01
C SER A 19 -0.60 7.57 -5.96
N PHE A 20 -1.27 7.54 -7.11
CA PHE A 20 -1.29 8.66 -8.06
C PHE A 20 -1.96 9.91 -7.47
N ILE A 21 -3.12 9.76 -6.82
CA ILE A 21 -3.84 10.85 -6.15
C ILE A 21 -2.99 11.47 -5.03
N LEU A 22 -2.30 10.63 -4.26
CA LEU A 22 -1.41 11.06 -3.17
C LEU A 22 -0.21 11.87 -3.69
N SER A 23 0.40 11.43 -4.80
CA SER A 23 1.49 12.15 -5.46
C SER A 23 1.04 13.53 -5.96
N ILE A 24 -0.16 13.63 -6.56
CA ILE A 24 -0.74 14.93 -6.96
C ILE A 24 -0.93 15.84 -5.75
N ARG A 25 -1.48 15.32 -4.64
CA ARG A 25 -1.67 16.12 -3.41
C ARG A 25 -0.35 16.62 -2.81
N HIS A 26 0.70 15.83 -2.86
CA HIS A 26 2.02 16.23 -2.39
C HIS A 26 2.59 17.37 -3.26
N MET A 27 2.49 17.24 -4.58
CA MET A 27 2.95 18.26 -5.54
C MET A 27 2.19 19.59 -5.42
N LEU A 28 0.91 19.55 -5.02
CA LEU A 28 0.08 20.73 -4.75
C LEU A 28 0.44 21.45 -3.44
N ARG A 29 1.09 20.77 -2.49
CA ARG A 29 1.51 21.34 -1.20
C ARG A 29 2.94 21.92 -1.22
N GLU A 30 3.78 21.52 -2.17
CA GLU A 30 5.11 22.12 -2.32
C GLU A 30 5.06 23.56 -2.88
N PRO A 31 5.77 24.52 -2.25
CA PRO A 31 5.81 25.91 -2.72
C PRO A 31 6.46 26.01 -4.11
N LYS A 32 5.93 26.91 -4.94
CA LYS A 32 6.23 27.11 -6.38
C LYS A 32 7.69 27.53 -6.73
N GLY A 33 8.66 27.34 -5.83
CA GLY A 33 9.98 27.98 -5.88
C GLY A 33 11.11 27.22 -6.60
N GLU A 34 11.04 25.90 -6.76
CA GLU A 34 12.20 25.12 -7.26
C GLU A 34 12.01 24.51 -8.66
N GLN A 35 13.12 24.46 -9.38
CA GLN A 35 13.28 24.13 -10.80
C GLN A 35 12.43 22.93 -11.25
N PHE A 36 11.73 23.11 -12.38
CA PHE A 36 10.82 22.16 -13.03
C PHE A 36 11.38 20.71 -13.12
N LEU A 37 12.69 20.58 -13.31
CA LEU A 37 13.38 19.28 -13.42
C LEU A 37 13.44 18.54 -12.07
N GLY A 38 13.76 19.25 -10.99
CA GLY A 38 13.77 18.70 -9.63
C GLY A 38 12.37 18.23 -9.24
N ARG A 39 11.35 19.06 -9.53
CA ARG A 39 9.95 18.74 -9.25
C ARG A 39 9.45 17.48 -9.98
N THR A 40 9.92 17.24 -11.20
CA THR A 40 9.57 16.04 -11.98
C THR A 40 10.24 14.78 -11.42
N LEU A 41 11.50 14.90 -10.98
CA LEU A 41 12.22 13.81 -10.29
C LEU A 41 11.59 13.48 -8.93
N THR A 42 11.23 14.48 -8.14
CA THR A 42 10.53 14.30 -6.85
C THR A 42 9.15 13.67 -7.07
N PHE A 43 8.44 14.06 -8.13
CA PHE A 43 7.16 13.46 -8.50
C PHE A 43 7.30 11.98 -8.86
N ILE A 44 8.23 11.62 -9.75
CA ILE A 44 8.49 10.22 -10.13
C ILE A 44 8.96 9.40 -8.92
N GLY A 45 9.86 9.95 -8.10
CA GLY A 45 10.33 9.31 -6.87
C GLY A 45 9.20 9.06 -5.88
N SER A 46 8.30 10.04 -5.71
CA SER A 46 7.11 9.91 -4.87
C SER A 46 6.16 8.83 -5.41
N ILE A 47 5.93 8.76 -6.73
CA ILE A 47 5.08 7.72 -7.34
C ILE A 47 5.65 6.34 -7.06
N ILE A 48 6.95 6.14 -7.26
CA ILE A 48 7.60 4.84 -7.04
C ILE A 48 7.54 4.47 -5.56
N SER A 49 7.87 5.40 -4.66
CA SER A 49 7.81 5.18 -3.22
C SER A 49 6.38 4.83 -2.78
N TYR A 50 5.38 5.64 -3.14
CA TYR A 50 3.98 5.36 -2.82
C TYR A 50 3.50 4.07 -3.46
N THR A 51 3.94 3.71 -4.66
CA THR A 51 3.59 2.45 -5.31
C THR A 51 4.10 1.24 -4.53
N ILE A 52 5.38 1.25 -4.14
CA ILE A 52 5.99 0.18 -3.34
C ILE A 52 5.32 0.06 -1.98
N HIS A 53 5.06 1.20 -1.32
CA HIS A 53 4.38 1.25 -0.03
C HIS A 53 2.94 0.72 -0.12
N SER A 54 2.20 1.14 -1.14
CA SER A 54 0.83 0.66 -1.40
C SER A 54 0.81 -0.85 -1.69
N LEU A 55 1.79 -1.35 -2.45
CA LEU A 55 1.93 -2.79 -2.73
C LEU A 55 2.30 -3.60 -1.49
N ALA A 56 3.19 -3.09 -0.64
CA ALA A 56 3.53 -3.72 0.64
C ALA A 56 2.32 -3.75 1.60
N ALA A 57 1.54 -2.67 1.66
CA ALA A 57 0.30 -2.64 2.43
C ALA A 57 -0.74 -3.63 1.86
N TRP A 58 -0.85 -3.75 0.54
CA TRP A 58 -1.72 -4.73 -0.11
C TRP A 58 -1.35 -6.17 0.26
N PHE A 59 -0.05 -6.48 0.19
CA PHE A 59 0.46 -7.77 0.59
C PHE A 59 0.15 -8.05 2.07
N GLY A 60 0.23 -7.02 2.92
CA GLY A 60 -0.18 -7.11 4.32
C GLY A 60 -1.66 -7.48 4.50
N ILE A 61 -2.56 -6.87 3.73
CA ILE A 61 -4.00 -7.20 3.74
C ILE A 61 -4.22 -8.67 3.31
N ILE A 62 -3.53 -9.11 2.27
CA ILE A 62 -3.60 -10.50 1.81
C ILE A 62 -3.13 -11.45 2.92
N CYS A 63 -2.00 -11.17 3.56
CA CYS A 63 -1.51 -11.97 4.70
C CYS A 63 -2.52 -12.06 5.84
N ILE A 64 -3.20 -10.96 6.17
CA ILE A 64 -4.25 -10.96 7.21
C ILE A 64 -5.40 -11.90 6.79
N ILE A 65 -5.88 -11.80 5.55
CA ILE A 65 -7.00 -12.65 5.09
C ILE A 65 -6.60 -14.12 5.06
N PHE A 66 -5.42 -14.44 4.53
CA PHE A 66 -4.90 -15.81 4.54
C PHE A 66 -4.75 -16.34 5.97
N GLY A 67 -4.27 -15.52 6.90
CA GLY A 67 -4.20 -15.87 8.31
C GLY A 67 -5.58 -16.18 8.89
N ILE A 68 -6.60 -15.34 8.65
CA ILE A 68 -7.97 -15.60 9.09
C ILE A 68 -8.50 -16.93 8.51
N THR A 69 -8.29 -17.17 7.22
CA THR A 69 -8.72 -18.44 6.60
C THR A 69 -7.93 -19.64 7.09
N GLY A 70 -6.67 -19.47 7.50
CA GLY A 70 -5.86 -20.57 8.01
C GLY A 70 -6.41 -21.18 9.31
N PHE A 71 -7.17 -20.42 10.10
CA PHE A 71 -7.89 -20.96 11.26
C PHE A 71 -9.03 -21.91 10.88
N THR A 72 -9.65 -21.75 9.70
CA THR A 72 -10.75 -22.63 9.26
C THR A 72 -10.25 -24.02 8.85
N VAL A 73 -8.94 -24.17 8.64
CA VAL A 73 -8.29 -25.44 8.26
C VAL A 73 -7.56 -26.06 9.47
N GLY A 74 -7.80 -25.56 10.69
CA GLY A 74 -7.20 -26.08 11.93
C GLY A 74 -5.77 -25.60 12.19
N GLY A 75 -5.26 -24.64 11.42
CA GLY A 75 -4.00 -23.97 11.71
C GLY A 75 -4.12 -23.07 12.94
N PHE A 76 -3.05 -22.94 13.73
CA PHE A 76 -3.02 -22.06 14.90
C PHE A 76 -1.85 -21.08 14.85
N ILE A 77 -0.62 -21.59 14.88
CA ILE A 77 0.60 -20.75 14.93
C ILE A 77 0.82 -19.97 13.62
N ILE A 78 0.75 -20.66 12.47
CA ILE A 78 0.99 -20.05 11.15
C ILE A 78 -0.03 -18.94 10.84
N PRO A 79 -1.35 -19.14 11.04
CA PRO A 79 -2.37 -18.09 10.96
C PRO A 79 -2.07 -16.82 11.76
N ILE A 80 -1.68 -16.99 13.03
CA ILE A 80 -1.36 -15.88 13.93
C ILE A 80 -0.18 -15.08 13.39
N LEU A 81 0.89 -15.75 12.96
CA LEU A 81 2.06 -15.10 12.38
C LEU A 81 1.70 -14.33 11.11
N PHE A 82 0.84 -14.89 10.26
CA PHE A 82 0.35 -14.24 9.04
C PHE A 82 -0.43 -12.95 9.34
N ILE A 83 -1.31 -12.97 10.35
CA ILE A 83 -2.07 -11.79 10.78
C ILE A 83 -1.14 -10.73 11.36
N LEU A 84 -0.22 -11.10 12.25
CA LEU A 84 0.72 -10.16 12.86
C LEU A 84 1.64 -9.52 11.82
N PHE A 85 2.19 -10.33 10.91
CA PHE A 85 3.04 -9.85 9.83
C PHE A 85 2.26 -8.96 8.85
N GLY A 86 1.04 -9.37 8.49
CA GLY A 86 0.20 -8.57 7.62
C GLY A 86 -0.22 -7.23 8.25
N GLY A 87 -0.55 -7.23 9.55
CA GLY A 87 -0.82 -6.02 10.32
C GLY A 87 0.39 -5.09 10.41
N PHE A 88 1.59 -5.64 10.60
CA PHE A 88 2.84 -4.88 10.58
C PHE A 88 3.07 -4.20 9.21
N LEU A 89 2.86 -4.93 8.11
CA LEU A 89 3.02 -4.38 6.76
C LEU A 89 2.01 -3.27 6.47
N VAL A 90 0.73 -3.48 6.81
CA VAL A 90 -0.28 -2.43 6.64
C VAL A 90 0.11 -1.21 7.47
N ARG A 91 0.43 -1.37 8.75
CA ARG A 91 0.72 -0.23 9.63
C ARG A 91 1.90 0.63 9.16
N ASN A 92 3.00 0.00 8.71
CA ASN A 92 4.23 0.72 8.38
C ASN A 92 4.27 1.22 6.93
N TYR A 93 3.55 0.56 6.02
CA TYR A 93 3.63 0.85 4.61
C TYR A 93 2.35 1.45 4.03
N PHE A 94 1.26 1.60 4.80
CA PHE A 94 0.08 2.27 4.26
C PHE A 94 0.44 3.73 3.88
N PRO A 95 0.27 4.12 2.59
CA PRO A 95 0.77 5.39 2.07
C PRO A 95 0.32 6.64 2.84
N ARG A 96 -0.86 6.57 3.50
CA ARG A 96 -1.43 7.68 4.27
C ARG A 96 -0.70 7.95 5.60
N PHE A 97 -0.07 6.95 6.21
CA PHE A 97 0.64 7.13 7.50
C PHE A 97 2.05 7.70 7.34
N ASN A 98 2.65 7.60 6.15
CA ASN A 98 4.01 8.09 5.87
C ASN A 98 4.04 9.43 5.10
N MET A 99 2.91 10.14 5.00
CA MET A 99 2.93 11.49 4.44
C MET A 99 3.46 12.49 5.48
N PRO A 100 4.49 13.31 5.16
CA PRO A 100 4.85 14.44 5.99
C PRO A 100 3.70 15.45 6.00
N GLU A 101 3.42 16.03 7.18
CA GLU A 101 2.28 16.93 7.42
C GLU A 101 2.27 18.17 6.51
#